data_AF-A0A1E5PK30-F1
#
_entry.id   AF-A0A1E5PK30-F1
#
_cell.length_a   1.000
_cell.length_b   1.000
_cell.length_c   1.000
_cell.angle_alpha   90.00
_cell.angle_beta   90.00
_cell.angle_gamma   90.00
#
_symmetry.space_group_name_H-M   'P 1'
#
loop_
_entity.id
_entity.type
_entity.pdbx_description
1 polymer ?
#
loop_
_entity_poly.entity_id
_entity_poly.type
_entity_poly.pdbx_seq_one_letter_code
_entity_poly.pdbx_strand_id
1 'polypeptide(L)'
;MSSWAGDDRRYSSWTRWVTPAMLAHAFLTVVRADEHAQHGAPDGLIPLSCNEIQRLFITLAVRPDHTAAHLLDWSRWRRRHQARARACHYRRQAATT
;
A
#
# COMPACT_ATOMS: atom_id res chain seq x y z
N MET A 1 -28.63 17.18 -10.46
CA MET A 1 -28.24 15.75 -10.42
C MET A 1 -27.08 15.60 -11.38
N SER A 2 -25.81 15.41 -11.00
CA SER A 2 -25.23 14.81 -9.80
C SER A 2 -23.82 15.41 -9.61
N SER A 3 -23.54 15.89 -8.41
CA SER A 3 -22.20 16.33 -7.99
C SER A 3 -21.28 15.12 -7.81
N TRP A 4 -20.22 15.02 -8.61
CA TRP A 4 -19.13 14.02 -8.45
C TRP A 4 -17.75 14.68 -8.55
N ALA A 5 -17.64 15.95 -8.17
CA ALA A 5 -16.38 16.71 -8.25
C ALA A 5 -15.60 16.76 -6.93
N GLY A 6 -15.84 15.83 -6.00
CA GLY A 6 -15.07 15.82 -4.76
C GLY A 6 -15.11 14.47 -4.09
N ASP A 7 -14.15 13.59 -4.39
CA ASP A 7 -13.48 12.76 -3.35
C ASP A 7 -12.43 11.77 -3.90
N ASP A 8 -11.59 12.15 -4.88
CA ASP A 8 -10.46 11.27 -5.27
C ASP A 8 -9.53 10.92 -4.09
N ARG A 9 -9.44 11.83 -3.10
CA ARG A 9 -8.67 11.58 -1.87
C ARG A 9 -9.35 10.62 -0.91
N ARG A 10 -10.68 10.62 -0.82
CA ARG A 10 -11.43 9.79 0.12
C ARG A 10 -11.66 8.38 -0.44
N TYR A 11 -11.71 8.25 -1.77
CA TYR A 11 -11.78 6.96 -2.47
C TYR A 11 -10.49 6.14 -2.28
N SER A 12 -9.32 6.80 -2.38
CA SER A 12 -8.02 6.15 -2.09
C SER A 12 -7.87 5.77 -0.62
N SER A 13 -8.37 6.58 0.32
CA SER A 13 -8.30 6.22 1.75
C SER A 13 -9.22 5.06 2.12
N TRP A 14 -10.38 4.93 1.48
CA TRP A 14 -11.30 3.82 1.75
C TRP A 14 -10.75 2.49 1.22
N THR A 15 -10.24 2.49 -0.01
CA THR A 15 -9.60 1.30 -0.59
C THR A 15 -8.36 0.85 0.19
N ARG A 16 -7.60 1.79 0.80
CA ARG A 16 -6.45 1.44 1.67
C ARG A 16 -6.80 0.56 2.87
N TRP A 17 -7.99 0.70 3.45
CA TRP A 17 -8.44 -0.13 4.58
C TRP A 17 -9.24 -1.35 4.12
N VAL A 18 -9.89 -1.28 2.95
CA VAL A 18 -10.66 -2.39 2.39
C VAL A 18 -9.75 -3.52 1.89
N THR A 19 -8.61 -3.22 1.26
CA THR A 19 -7.67 -4.24 0.78
C THR A 19 -7.11 -5.14 1.89
N PRO A 20 -6.57 -4.64 3.01
CA PRO A 20 -6.12 -5.50 4.11
C PRO A 20 -7.29 -6.25 4.76
N ALA A 21 -8.50 -5.68 4.80
CA ALA A 21 -9.68 -6.35 5.31
C ALA A 21 -10.12 -7.54 4.42
N MET A 22 -10.14 -7.36 3.09
CA MET A 22 -10.44 -8.45 2.16
C MET A 22 -9.38 -9.54 2.19
N LEU A 23 -8.10 -9.18 2.32
CA LEU A 23 -7.01 -10.14 2.47
C LEU A 23 -7.10 -10.92 3.78
N ALA A 24 -7.39 -10.24 4.90
CA ALA A 24 -7.63 -10.91 6.18
C ALA A 24 -8.82 -11.87 6.08
N HIS A 25 -9.88 -11.48 5.37
CA HIS A 25 -11.05 -12.32 5.17
C HIS A 25 -10.75 -13.55 4.29
N ALA A 26 -10.11 -13.35 3.13
CA ALA A 26 -9.67 -14.45 2.26
C ALA A 26 -8.70 -15.39 3.00
N PHE A 27 -7.84 -14.84 3.84
CA PHE A 27 -6.96 -15.61 4.70
C PHE A 27 -7.74 -16.48 5.70
N LEU A 28 -8.71 -15.90 6.42
CA LEU A 28 -9.58 -16.65 7.33
C LEU A 28 -10.38 -17.75 6.62
N THR A 29 -10.82 -17.51 5.38
CA THR A 29 -11.53 -18.54 4.60
C THR A 29 -10.62 -19.70 4.20
N VAL A 30 -9.36 -19.42 3.85
CA VAL A 30 -8.39 -20.47 3.51
C VAL A 30 -8.04 -21.31 4.74
N VAL A 31 -7.80 -20.68 5.90
CA VAL A 31 -7.54 -21.41 7.16
C VAL A 31 -8.72 -22.29 7.54
N ARG A 32 -9.95 -21.77 7.47
CA ARG A 32 -11.14 -22.60 7.75
C ARG A 32 -11.35 -23.72 6.74
N ALA A 33 -11.06 -23.48 5.47
CA ALA A 33 -11.14 -24.52 4.44
C ALA A 33 -10.07 -25.60 4.66
N ASP A 34 -8.86 -25.21 5.05
CA ASP A 34 -7.78 -26.12 5.42
C ASP A 34 -8.18 -26.94 6.66
N GLU A 35 -8.62 -26.32 7.74
CA GLU A 35 -9.12 -27.01 8.94
C GLU A 35 -10.23 -28.03 8.61
N HIS A 36 -11.15 -27.68 7.70
CA HIS A 36 -12.20 -28.58 7.25
C HIS A 36 -11.69 -29.73 6.36
N ALA A 37 -10.69 -29.49 5.52
CA ALA A 37 -10.06 -30.51 4.68
C ALA A 37 -9.20 -31.48 5.51
N GLN A 38 -8.50 -30.97 6.52
CA GLN A 38 -7.63 -31.75 7.40
C GLN A 38 -8.41 -32.65 8.36
N HIS A 39 -9.66 -32.32 8.69
CA HIS A 39 -10.55 -33.23 9.43
C HIS A 39 -10.85 -34.54 8.66
N GLY A 40 -10.54 -34.60 7.35
CA GLY A 40 -10.73 -35.80 6.52
C GLY A 40 -9.45 -36.41 5.91
N ALA A 41 -8.27 -35.80 6.07
CA ALA A 41 -7.04 -36.24 5.40
C ALA A 41 -6.02 -36.83 6.39
N PRO A 42 -5.47 -38.04 6.15
CA PRO A 42 -4.45 -38.67 7.00
C PRO A 42 -3.01 -38.20 6.69
N ASP A 43 -2.81 -37.07 6.03
CA ASP A 43 -1.50 -36.64 5.56
C ASP A 43 -1.04 -35.38 6.31
N GLY A 44 -0.13 -35.58 7.26
CA GLY A 44 0.43 -34.59 8.19
C GLY A 44 1.15 -33.38 7.57
N LEU A 45 0.43 -32.59 6.77
CA LEU A 45 0.81 -31.26 6.38
C LEU A 45 0.71 -30.36 7.60
N ILE A 46 1.85 -29.79 8.01
CA ILE A 46 1.98 -28.91 9.17
C ILE A 46 1.02 -27.73 8.95
N PRO A 47 0.05 -27.49 9.85
CA PRO A 47 -0.83 -26.34 9.74
C PRO A 47 0.02 -25.07 9.72
N LEU A 48 -0.25 -24.16 8.78
CA LEU A 48 0.47 -22.89 8.64
C LEU A 48 0.61 -22.25 10.03
N SER A 49 1.82 -22.16 10.55
CA SER A 49 2.02 -21.67 11.92
C SER A 49 1.58 -20.20 12.00
N CYS A 50 1.05 -19.79 13.15
CA CYS A 50 0.69 -18.37 13.41
C CYS A 50 1.79 -17.38 13.02
N ASN A 51 3.06 -17.77 13.12
CA ASN A 51 4.19 -16.94 12.75
C ASN A 51 4.25 -16.71 11.22
N GLU A 52 4.02 -17.76 10.43
CA GLU A 52 4.03 -17.69 8.97
C GLU A 52 2.86 -16.85 8.44
N ILE A 53 1.69 -16.99 9.08
CA ILE A 53 0.50 -16.19 8.86
C ILE A 53 0.75 -14.72 9.17
N GLN A 54 1.32 -14.44 10.35
CA GLN A 54 1.66 -13.09 10.78
C GLN A 54 2.67 -12.44 9.82
N ARG A 55 3.67 -13.19 9.37
CA ARG A 55 4.72 -12.71 8.46
C ARG A 55 4.15 -12.39 7.08
N LEU A 56 3.23 -13.20 6.56
CA LEU A 56 2.50 -12.93 5.32
C LEU A 56 1.59 -11.71 5.45
N PHE A 57 0.84 -11.59 6.54
CA PHE A 57 -0.04 -10.46 6.80
C PHE A 57 0.74 -9.14 6.90
N ILE A 58 1.83 -9.10 7.67
CA ILE A 58 2.70 -7.92 7.78
C ILE A 58 3.28 -7.56 6.41
N THR A 59 3.77 -8.54 5.66
CA THR A 59 4.36 -8.30 4.33
C THR A 59 3.34 -7.72 3.35
N LEU A 60 2.09 -8.20 3.35
CA LEU A 60 1.05 -7.69 2.45
C LEU A 60 0.43 -6.37 2.92
N ALA A 61 0.25 -6.17 4.23
CA ALA A 61 -0.43 -4.99 4.76
C ALA A 61 0.51 -3.77 4.87
N VAL A 62 1.78 -3.97 5.23
CA VAL A 62 2.72 -2.88 5.55
C VAL A 62 3.52 -2.42 4.31
N ARG A 63 3.89 -3.32 3.40
CA ARG A 63 4.67 -2.97 2.20
C ARG A 63 4.00 -1.98 1.23
N PRO A 64 2.70 -2.08 0.91
CA PRO A 64 2.10 -1.15 -0.05
C PRO A 64 2.01 0.27 0.50
N ASP A 65 1.76 0.42 1.81
CA ASP A 65 1.66 1.74 2.47
C ASP A 65 3.02 2.46 2.51
N HIS A 66 4.08 1.75 2.92
CA HIS A 66 5.43 2.32 2.96
C HIS A 66 5.95 2.72 1.57
N THR A 67 5.62 1.93 0.54
CA THR A 67 6.02 2.23 -0.84
C THR A 67 5.32 3.50 -1.36
N ALA A 68 4.01 3.63 -1.12
CA ALA A 68 3.25 4.79 -1.55
C ALA A 68 3.70 6.09 -0.85
N ALA A 69 3.89 6.04 0.47
CA ALA A 69 4.40 7.17 1.25
C ALA A 69 5.81 7.59 0.77
N HIS A 70 6.69 6.61 0.56
CA HIS A 70 8.04 6.85 0.06
C HIS A 70 8.05 7.47 -1.35
N LEU A 71 7.22 6.98 -2.27
CA LEU A 71 7.09 7.54 -3.62
C LEU A 71 6.58 8.98 -3.61
N LEU A 72 5.61 9.29 -2.74
CA LEU A 72 5.09 10.64 -2.58
C LEU A 72 6.15 11.60 -2.04
N ASP A 73 6.91 11.18 -1.03
CA ASP A 73 7.99 11.98 -0.44
C ASP A 73 9.14 12.18 -1.42
N TRP A 74 9.53 11.14 -2.16
CA TRP A 74 10.50 11.22 -3.24
C TRP A 74 10.08 12.23 -4.31
N SER A 75 8.81 12.19 -4.72
CA SER A 75 8.27 13.14 -5.70
C SER A 75 8.31 14.58 -5.17
N ARG A 76 7.98 14.79 -3.89
CA ARG A 76 7.97 16.10 -3.24
C ARG A 76 9.38 16.66 -3.08
N TRP A 77 10.35 15.82 -2.76
CA TRP A 77 11.76 16.19 -2.69
C TRP A 77 12.28 16.61 -4.07
N ARG A 78 12.04 15.80 -5.11
CA ARG A 78 12.45 16.09 -6.49
C ARG A 78 11.88 17.42 -6.99
N ARG A 79 10.58 17.67 -6.79
CA ARG A 79 9.94 18.92 -7.22
C ARG A 79 10.52 20.15 -6.51
N ARG A 80 10.78 20.06 -5.20
CA ARG A 80 11.43 21.15 -4.45
C ARG A 80 12.83 21.43 -4.98
N HIS A 81 13.60 20.39 -5.30
CA HIS A 81 14.93 20.55 -5.85
C HIS A 81 14.92 21.16 -7.27
N GLN A 82 14.00 20.72 -8.13
CA GLN A 82 13.80 21.32 -9.45
C GLN A 82 13.39 22.79 -9.39
N ALA A 83 12.49 23.16 -8.46
CA ALA A 83 12.09 24.54 -8.26
C ALA A 83 13.28 25.42 -7.83
N ARG A 84 14.14 24.90 -6.93
CA ARG A 84 15.38 25.59 -6.54
C ARG A 84 16.34 25.77 -7.71
N ALA A 85 16.54 24.74 -8.54
CA ALA A 85 17.38 24.83 -9.73
C ALA A 85 16.85 25.88 -10.73
N ARG A 86 15.52 25.90 -10.97
CA ARG A 86 14.87 26.91 -11.81
C ARG A 86 15.05 28.32 -11.24
N ALA A 87 14.86 28.51 -9.94
CA ALA A 87 15.03 29.82 -9.30
C ALA A 87 16.48 30.34 -9.44
N CYS A 88 17.49 29.48 -9.26
CA CYS A 88 18.87 29.84 -9.50
C CYS A 88 19.14 30.20 -10.97
N HIS A 89 18.55 29.44 -11.90
CA HIS A 89 18.69 29.70 -13.33
C HIS A 89 18.07 31.05 -13.72
N TYR A 90 16.84 31.35 -13.27
CA TYR A 90 16.19 32.64 -13.50
C TYR A 90 16.97 33.80 -12.89
N ARG A 91 17.47 33.65 -11.66
CA ARG A 91 18.32 34.67 -11.02
C ARG A 91 19.59 34.95 -11.81
N ARG A 92 20.15 33.92 -12.44
CA ARG A 92 21.38 34.05 -13.25
C ARG A 92 21.09 34.66 -14.62
N GLN A 93 19.96 34.32 -15.25
CA GLN A 93 19.51 34.98 -16.48
C GLN A 93 19.19 36.46 -16.26
N ALA A 94 18.47 36.79 -15.18
CA ALA A 94 18.14 38.18 -14.84
C ALA A 94 19.37 39.04 -14.48
N ALA A 95 20.51 38.43 -14.18
CA ALA A 95 21.78 39.12 -13.94
C ALA A 95 22.66 39.24 -15.19
N THR A 96 22.28 38.58 -16.30
CA THR A 96 23.04 38.59 -17.56
C THR A 96 22.41 39.51 -18.62
N THR A 97 21.18 39.96 -18.40
CA THR A 97 20.49 41.02 -19.18
C THR A 97 20.71 42.37 -18.53
#